data_AF-A0A363RQ03-F1
#
_entry.id   AF-A0A363RQ03-F1
#
_cell.length_a   1.000
_cell.length_b   1.000
_cell.length_c   1.000
_cell.angle_alpha   90.00
_cell.angle_beta   90.00
_cell.angle_gamma   90.00
#
_symmetry.space_group_name_H-M   'P 1'
#
loop_
_entity.id
_entity.type
_entity.pdbx_description
1 polymer ?
#
loop_
_entity_poly.entity_id
_entity_poly.type
_entity_poly.pdbx_seq_one_letter_code
_entity_poly.pdbx_strand_id
1 'polypeptide(L)'
;MDHYFYLALAKGDKAGMEKVLEEKSLPKNRKVRYEQESAITRDFIDSYATFFAKLAWYNSYELKVENPWIPKDWLPIKPNDQYDDVWEFMKKFDIWQPFAEPWTKFSPRLR
;
A
#
# COMPACT_ATOMS: atom_id res chain seq x y z
N MET A 1 9.19 12.79 -6.82
CA MET A 1 7.73 12.59 -6.88
C MET A 1 7.25 11.82 -5.67
N ASP A 2 7.78 10.63 -5.39
CA ASP A 2 7.31 9.81 -4.25
C ASP A 2 7.55 10.47 -2.88
N HIS A 3 8.71 11.13 -2.69
CA HIS A 3 8.98 11.88 -1.47
C HIS A 3 7.98 13.02 -1.19
N TYR A 4 7.37 13.62 -2.23
CA TYR A 4 6.36 14.66 -2.03
C TYR A 4 5.08 14.08 -1.45
N PHE A 5 4.71 12.85 -1.85
CA PHE A 5 3.58 12.15 -1.25
C PHE A 5 3.85 11.86 0.23
N TYR A 6 5.01 11.30 0.56
CA TYR A 6 5.35 11.00 1.97
C TYR A 6 5.41 12.25 2.84
N LEU A 7 5.92 13.37 2.31
CA LEU A 7 5.94 14.64 3.02
C LEU A 7 4.52 15.18 3.25
N ALA A 8 3.64 15.09 2.24
CA ALA A 8 2.25 15.49 2.37
C ALA A 8 1.52 14.62 3.39
N LEU A 9 1.70 13.31 3.35
CA LEU A 9 1.16 12.36 4.32
C LEU A 9 1.62 12.68 5.75
N ALA A 10 2.92 12.91 5.95
CA ALA A 10 3.49 13.25 7.26
C ALA A 10 2.93 14.57 7.81
N LYS A 11 2.52 15.50 6.93
CA LYS A 11 1.90 16.78 7.29
C LYS A 11 0.37 16.73 7.39
N GLY A 12 -0.26 15.61 7.04
CA GLY A 12 -1.72 15.51 6.89
C GLY A 12 -2.29 16.36 5.75
N ASP A 13 -1.45 16.73 4.76
CA ASP A 13 -1.85 17.54 3.63
C ASP A 13 -2.57 16.69 2.56
N LYS A 14 -3.89 16.62 2.71
CA LYS A 14 -4.77 15.87 1.80
C LYS A 14 -4.68 16.35 0.35
N ALA A 15 -4.69 17.67 0.13
CA ALA A 15 -4.64 18.24 -1.21
C ALA A 15 -3.28 17.96 -1.88
N GLY A 16 -2.19 18.01 -1.11
CA GLY A 16 -0.86 17.62 -1.57
C GLY A 16 -0.78 16.14 -1.96
N MET A 17 -1.40 15.25 -1.19
CA MET A 17 -1.51 13.83 -1.53
C MET A 17 -2.27 13.61 -2.84
N GLU A 18 -3.45 14.22 -2.99
CA GLU A 18 -4.29 14.14 -4.20
C GLU A 18 -3.54 14.64 -5.44
N LYS A 19 -2.88 15.80 -5.33
CA LYS A 19 -2.09 16.39 -6.43
C LYS A 19 -0.97 15.46 -6.88
N VAL A 20 -0.25 14.83 -5.95
CA VAL A 20 0.81 13.88 -6.33
C VAL A 20 0.22 12.67 -7.06
N LEU A 21 -0.93 12.15 -6.63
CA LEU A 21 -1.58 11.02 -7.31
C LEU A 21 -2.05 11.38 -8.73
N GLU A 22 -2.60 12.57 -8.95
CA GLU A 22 -2.92 13.07 -10.30
C GLU A 22 -1.67 13.17 -11.17
N GLU A 23 -0.62 13.82 -10.67
CA GLU A 23 0.62 14.02 -11.41
C GLU A 23 1.26 12.70 -11.83
N LYS A 24 1.27 11.70 -10.94
CA LYS A 24 1.82 10.36 -11.22
C LYS A 24 1.13 9.67 -12.38
N SER A 25 -0.16 9.96 -12.55
CA SER A 25 -1.04 9.23 -13.46
C SER A 25 -1.13 9.89 -14.83
N LEU A 26 -0.46 11.05 -15.00
CA LEU A 26 -0.26 11.67 -16.29
C LEU A 26 0.46 10.69 -17.24
N PRO A 27 0.06 10.60 -18.53
CA PRO A 27 0.63 9.63 -19.47
C PRO A 27 2.16 9.62 -19.55
N LYS A 28 2.78 10.80 -19.47
CA LYS A 28 4.25 10.96 -19.49
C LYS A 28 4.94 10.26 -18.32
N ASN A 29 4.33 10.29 -17.14
CA ASN A 29 4.88 9.75 -15.90
C ASN A 29 4.51 8.27 -15.75
N ARG A 30 3.32 7.89 -16.23
CA ARG A 30 2.87 6.50 -16.29
C ARG A 30 3.76 5.63 -17.16
N LYS A 31 4.25 6.13 -18.31
CA LYS A 31 5.11 5.34 -19.22
C LYS A 31 6.35 4.78 -18.51
N VAL A 32 7.00 5.58 -17.66
CA VAL A 32 8.17 5.15 -16.88
C VAL A 32 7.80 4.04 -15.90
N ARG A 33 6.61 4.11 -15.28
CA ARG A 33 6.14 3.08 -14.34
C ARG A 33 5.62 1.84 -15.03
N TYR A 34 5.05 1.97 -16.21
CA TYR A 34 4.61 0.83 -17.03
C TYR A 34 5.74 -0.17 -17.29
N GLU A 35 6.98 0.31 -17.46
CA GLU A 35 8.17 -0.54 -17.62
C GLU A 35 8.64 -1.17 -16.30
N GLN A 36 8.27 -0.60 -15.16
CA GLN A 36 8.61 -1.07 -13.80
C GLN A 36 7.52 -1.94 -13.17
N GLU A 37 6.31 -1.94 -13.75
CA GLU A 37 5.19 -2.74 -13.30
C GLU A 37 5.39 -4.22 -13.61
N SER A 38 4.78 -5.07 -12.79
CA SER A 38 4.74 -6.50 -13.08
C SER A 38 3.94 -6.74 -14.37
N ALA A 39 4.33 -7.77 -15.13
CA ALA A 39 3.82 -8.01 -16.49
C ALA A 39 2.29 -7.91 -16.62
N ILE A 40 1.54 -8.42 -15.63
CA ILE A 40 0.08 -8.41 -15.66
C ILE A 40 -0.46 -7.08 -15.12
N THR A 41 0.10 -6.50 -14.06
CA THR A 41 -0.47 -5.30 -13.41
C THR A 41 -0.35 -4.04 -14.26
N ARG A 42 0.66 -3.96 -15.13
CA ARG A 42 0.95 -2.77 -15.96
C ARG A 42 -0.23 -2.31 -16.83
N ASP A 43 -1.12 -3.21 -17.19
CA ASP A 43 -2.24 -2.94 -18.11
C ASP A 43 -3.54 -2.56 -17.38
N PHE A 44 -3.62 -2.74 -16.06
CA PHE A 44 -4.84 -2.53 -15.28
C PHE A 44 -4.70 -1.49 -14.18
N ILE A 45 -3.50 -1.33 -13.59
CA ILE A 45 -3.26 -0.44 -12.46
C ILE A 45 -1.92 0.28 -12.56
N ASP A 46 -1.78 1.40 -11.85
CA ASP A 46 -0.49 1.88 -11.36
C ASP A 46 -0.36 1.41 -9.90
N SER A 47 0.47 0.39 -9.66
CA SER A 47 0.58 -0.26 -8.36
C SER A 47 1.09 0.71 -7.30
N TYR A 48 2.00 1.61 -7.66
CA TYR A 48 2.55 2.60 -6.71
C TYR A 48 1.55 3.68 -6.36
N ALA A 49 0.82 4.21 -7.34
CA ALA A 49 -0.21 5.21 -7.09
C ALA A 49 -1.38 4.59 -6.29
N THR A 50 -1.76 3.34 -6.60
CA THR A 50 -2.75 2.57 -5.84
C THR A 50 -2.30 2.34 -4.40
N PHE A 51 -1.04 1.94 -4.20
CA PHE A 51 -0.46 1.77 -2.87
C PHE A 51 -0.49 3.08 -2.07
N PHE A 52 -0.12 4.21 -2.67
CA PHE A 52 -0.15 5.52 -2.00
C PHE A 52 -1.57 5.93 -1.61
N ALA A 53 -2.54 5.78 -2.51
CA ALA A 53 -3.93 6.06 -2.21
C ALA A 53 -4.43 5.21 -1.03
N LYS A 54 -4.11 3.91 -1.02
CA LYS A 54 -4.48 2.99 0.08
C LYS A 54 -3.76 3.34 1.38
N LEU A 55 -2.49 3.75 1.33
CA LEU A 55 -1.74 4.21 2.49
C LEU A 55 -2.35 5.47 3.11
N ALA A 56 -2.82 6.42 2.29
CA ALA A 56 -3.53 7.60 2.79
C ALA A 56 -4.82 7.21 3.52
N TRP A 57 -5.62 6.31 2.93
CA TRP A 57 -6.86 5.80 3.54
C TRP A 57 -6.60 5.04 4.84
N TYR A 58 -5.54 4.23 4.89
CA TYR A 58 -5.07 3.59 6.12
C TYR A 58 -4.76 4.58 7.23
N ASN A 59 -4.29 5.78 6.87
CA ASN A 59 -4.05 6.88 7.81
C ASN A 59 -5.26 7.83 7.94
N SER A 60 -6.48 7.35 7.65
CA SER A 60 -7.75 8.10 7.77
C SER A 60 -7.90 9.29 6.80
N TYR A 61 -7.12 9.34 5.73
CA TYR A 61 -7.25 10.36 4.68
C TYR A 61 -7.95 9.76 3.45
N GLU A 62 -9.29 9.84 3.40
CA GLU A 62 -10.07 9.40 2.25
C GLU A 62 -9.93 10.38 1.07
N LEU A 63 -8.92 10.14 0.22
CA LEU A 63 -8.60 10.96 -0.95
C LEU A 63 -9.68 10.84 -2.04
N LYS A 64 -9.96 11.95 -2.73
CA LYS A 64 -10.75 11.97 -3.95
C LYS A 64 -9.86 11.59 -5.13
N VAL A 65 -9.93 10.33 -5.53
CA VAL A 65 -9.13 9.80 -6.64
C VAL A 65 -10.06 9.47 -7.80
N GLU A 66 -10.08 10.32 -8.82
CA GLU A 66 -10.80 10.09 -10.08
C GLU A 66 -9.80 9.69 -11.16
N ASN A 67 -9.38 8.42 -11.12
CA ASN A 67 -8.29 7.95 -11.95
C ASN A 67 -8.49 6.49 -12.37
N PRO A 68 -8.52 6.19 -13.68
CA PRO A 68 -8.76 4.83 -14.17
C PRO A 68 -7.66 3.83 -13.76
N TRP A 69 -6.46 4.31 -13.39
CA TRP A 69 -5.34 3.46 -12.99
C TRP A 69 -5.29 3.16 -11.49
N ILE A 70 -6.20 3.75 -10.70
CA ILE A 70 -6.30 3.55 -9.25
C ILE A 70 -7.71 3.02 -8.95
N PRO A 71 -7.88 1.71 -8.75
CA PRO A 71 -9.19 1.13 -8.48
C PRO A 71 -9.74 1.62 -7.15
N LYS A 72 -10.79 2.45 -7.19
CA LYS A 72 -11.42 3.02 -5.99
C LYS A 72 -11.94 1.94 -5.03
N ASP A 73 -12.45 0.84 -5.57
CA ASP A 73 -13.00 -0.27 -4.78
C ASP A 73 -11.93 -1.01 -3.96
N TRP A 74 -10.64 -0.80 -4.25
CA TRP A 74 -9.54 -1.42 -3.51
C TRP A 74 -9.05 -0.59 -2.33
N LEU A 75 -9.45 0.68 -2.26
CA LEU A 75 -8.99 1.64 -1.26
C LEU A 75 -9.60 1.45 0.14
N PRO A 76 -10.89 1.03 0.29
CA PRO A 76 -11.46 0.79 1.61
C PRO A 76 -10.60 -0.13 2.49
N ILE A 77 -10.37 0.29 3.74
CA ILE A 77 -9.67 -0.52 4.74
C ILE A 77 -10.66 -1.48 5.37
N LYS A 78 -10.90 -2.58 4.66
CA LYS A 78 -11.78 -3.67 5.10
C LYS A 78 -10.96 -4.96 5.18
N PRO A 79 -10.19 -5.17 6.27
CA PRO A 79 -9.54 -6.45 6.49
C PRO A 79 -10.58 -7.57 6.57
N ASN A 80 -10.18 -8.79 6.20
CA ASN A 80 -11.05 -9.95 6.38
C ASN A 80 -11.24 -10.23 7.88
N ASP A 81 -12.43 -10.71 8.25
CA ASP A 81 -12.74 -11.13 9.63
C ASP A 81 -11.81 -12.27 10.07
N GLN A 82 -11.44 -13.13 9.12
CA GLN A 82 -10.53 -14.25 9.31
C GLN A 82 -9.64 -14.43 8.07
N TYR A 83 -8.39 -14.82 8.30
CA TYR A 83 -7.47 -15.25 7.26
C TYR A 83 -7.24 -16.74 7.42
N ASP A 84 -7.74 -17.52 6.45
CA ASP A 84 -7.62 -18.97 6.51
C ASP A 84 -6.24 -19.43 6.03
N ASP A 85 -5.53 -20.17 6.89
CA ASP A 85 -4.31 -20.87 6.51
C ASP A 85 -4.66 -22.13 5.72
N VAL A 86 -4.89 -21.95 4.41
CA VAL A 86 -5.26 -23.04 3.49
C VAL A 86 -4.15 -24.07 3.28
N TRP A 87 -2.92 -23.76 3.68
CA TRP A 87 -1.77 -24.64 3.55
C TRP A 87 -1.41 -25.27 4.89
N GLU A 88 -1.44 -26.59 4.97
CA GLU A 88 -1.14 -27.35 6.20
C GLU A 88 0.23 -27.03 6.83
N PHE A 89 1.23 -26.65 6.04
CA PHE A 89 2.54 -26.29 6.58
C PHE A 89 2.54 -24.92 7.26
N MET A 90 1.67 -23.98 6.84
CA MET A 90 1.55 -22.64 7.43
C MET A 90 0.90 -22.71 8.81
N LYS A 91 -0.01 -23.67 9.06
CA LYS A 91 -0.66 -23.87 10.36
C LYS A 91 0.30 -24.16 11.51
N LYS A 92 1.52 -24.62 11.21
CA LYS A 92 2.59 -24.88 12.19
C LYS A 92 3.48 -23.67 12.43
N PHE A 93 3.34 -22.61 11.63
CA PHE A 93 4.20 -21.45 11.67
C PHE A 93 3.60 -20.39 12.59
N ASP A 94 4.27 -20.13 13.70
CA ASP A 94 3.90 -19.03 14.60
C ASP A 94 4.72 -17.78 14.24
N ILE A 95 4.08 -16.83 13.57
CA ILE A 95 4.71 -15.54 13.21
C ILE A 95 5.06 -14.70 14.45
N TRP A 96 4.49 -15.05 15.61
CA TRP A 96 4.73 -14.42 16.91
C TRP A 96 5.72 -15.19 17.77
N GLN A 97 6.36 -16.23 17.21
CA GLN A 97 7.37 -17.00 17.91
C GLN A 97 8.49 -16.08 18.42
N PRO A 98 8.85 -16.13 19.72
CA PRO A 98 9.91 -15.32 20.26
C PRO A 98 11.26 -15.74 19.68
N PHE A 99 12.13 -14.76 19.47
CA PHE A 99 13.51 -15.02 19.07
C PHE A 99 14.29 -15.64 20.23
N ALA A 100 15.26 -16.50 19.89
CA ALA A 100 16.17 -17.08 20.86
C ALA A 100 17.11 -16.02 21.46
N GLU A 101 17.64 -16.32 22.65
CA GLU A 101 18.71 -15.52 23.26
C GLU A 101 19.92 -15.38 22.30
N PRO A 102 20.54 -14.19 22.20
CA PRO A 102 20.32 -12.97 23.01
C PRO A 102 19.28 -11.99 22.42
N TRP A 103 18.47 -12.41 21.45
CA TRP A 103 17.61 -11.54 20.65
C TRP A 103 16.18 -11.42 21.18
N THR A 104 15.87 -12.06 22.31
CA THR A 104 14.53 -12.10 22.93
C THR A 104 13.87 -10.73 23.03
N LYS A 105 14.64 -9.66 23.31
CA LYS A 105 14.14 -8.28 23.40
C LYS A 105 13.52 -7.72 22.11
N PHE A 106 13.90 -8.28 20.95
CA PHE A 106 13.41 -7.89 19.63
C PHE A 106 12.30 -8.82 19.11
N SER A 107 11.84 -9.77 19.92
CA SER A 107 10.77 -10.68 19.54
C SER A 107 9.50 -9.92 19.10
N PRO A 108 8.78 -10.44 18.09
CA PRO A 108 7.54 -9.84 17.61
C PRO A 108 6.49 -9.79 18.74
N ARG A 109 5.64 -8.76 18.73
CA ARG A 109 4.57 -8.54 19.71
C ARG A 109 3.29 -8.19 18.98
N LEU A 110 2.15 -8.76 19.41
CA LEU A 110 0.85 -8.24 18.98
C LEU A 110 0.71 -6.78 19.43
N ARG A 111 0.26 -5.93 18.51
CA ARG A 111 -0.04 -4.51 18.75
C ARG A 111 -1.52 -4.32 19.05
#